data_AF-A0A7V7WSY5-F1
#
_entry.id   AF-A0A7V7WSY5-F1
#
_cell.length_a   1.000
_cell.length_b   1.000
_cell.length_c   1.000
_cell.angle_alpha   90.00
_cell.angle_beta   90.00
_cell.angle_gamma   90.00
#
_symmetry.space_group_name_H-M   'P 1'
#
loop_
_entity.id
_entity.type
_entity.pdbx_description
1 polymer ?
#
loop_
_entity_poly.entity_id
_entity_poly.type
_entity_poly.pdbx_seq_one_letter_code
_entity_poly.pdbx_strand_id
1 'polypeptide(L)'
;MHHGAARAYWMQPVLPRLWFNRITMLGLVRLLCEPKIMGEAKLSPTRALEVYEHLEALPEVGFMDEPPACGPAFAAALRSMAPSSGRLLTDLYLGCFAQAAQLRLVTFDRDFERFAGLAVLRLSPAGK
;
A
#
# COMPACT_ATOMS: atom_id res chain seq x y z
N MET A 1 5.64 -16.46 1.54
CA MET A 1 5.21 -17.04 0.24
C MET A 1 4.69 -15.98 -0.78
N HIS A 2 4.70 -14.67 -0.48
CA HIS A 2 4.19 -13.62 -1.39
C HIS A 2 5.22 -13.05 -2.38
N HIS A 3 6.52 -13.30 -2.14
CA HIS A 3 7.61 -12.71 -2.92
C HIS A 3 7.51 -13.00 -4.42
N GLY A 4 7.18 -14.24 -4.82
CA GLY A 4 7.06 -14.61 -6.23
C GLY A 4 5.98 -13.83 -6.97
N ALA A 5 4.80 -13.68 -6.37
CA ALA A 5 3.69 -12.94 -6.96
C ALA A 5 3.96 -11.42 -7.00
N ALA A 6 4.58 -10.86 -5.96
CA ALA A 6 4.97 -9.44 -5.94
C ALA A 6 6.01 -9.15 -7.03
N ARG A 7 7.02 -10.02 -7.16
CA ARG A 7 8.04 -9.92 -8.21
C ARG A 7 7.44 -10.07 -9.60
N ALA A 8 6.54 -11.04 -9.80
CA ALA A 8 5.87 -11.23 -11.09
C ALA A 8 5.03 -10.01 -11.48
N TYR A 9 4.35 -9.37 -10.50
CA TYR A 9 3.64 -8.12 -10.73
C TYR A 9 4.59 -6.98 -11.13
N TRP A 10 5.70 -6.80 -10.40
CA TRP A 10 6.68 -5.76 -10.66
C TRP A 10 7.38 -5.91 -12.03
N MET A 11 7.68 -7.15 -12.42
CA MET A 11 8.42 -7.47 -13.65
C MET A 11 7.54 -7.49 -14.91
N GLN A 12 6.31 -7.01 -14.86
CA GLN A 12 5.45 -6.97 -16.05
C GLN A 12 6.06 -6.06 -17.13
N PRO A 13 5.99 -6.43 -18.42
CA PRO A 13 6.56 -5.63 -19.52
C PRO A 13 5.99 -4.21 -19.60
N VAL A 14 4.74 -4.04 -19.16
CA VAL A 14 4.07 -2.75 -19.04
C VAL A 14 3.49 -2.67 -17.63
N LEU A 15 4.14 -1.87 -16.78
CA LEU A 15 3.68 -1.58 -15.45
C LEU A 15 2.99 -0.21 -15.44
N PRO A 16 1.72 -0.11 -15.00
CA PRO A 16 1.13 1.20 -14.73
C PRO A 16 1.97 1.95 -13.69
N ARG A 17 1.98 3.28 -13.75
CA ARG A 17 2.66 4.08 -12.73
C ARG A 17 2.19 3.68 -11.33
N LEU A 18 3.15 3.39 -10.46
CA LEU A 18 2.92 3.03 -9.07
C LEU A 18 3.00 4.27 -8.20
N TRP A 19 2.18 4.30 -7.16
CA TRP A 19 2.05 5.46 -6.29
C TRP A 19 2.30 5.07 -4.85
N PHE A 20 3.22 5.78 -4.22
CA PHE A 20 3.28 5.88 -2.77
C PHE A 20 2.37 7.03 -2.31
N ASN A 21 1.73 6.83 -1.16
CA ASN A 21 1.35 7.91 -0.27
C ASN A 21 2.18 7.83 1.01
N ARG A 22 2.03 8.81 1.91
CA ARG A 22 2.79 8.85 3.17
C ARG A 22 2.67 7.55 3.99
N ILE A 23 1.49 6.96 4.05
CA ILE A 23 1.22 5.75 4.83
C ILE A 23 1.96 4.54 4.25
N THR A 24 1.91 4.33 2.94
CA THR A 24 2.65 3.25 2.26
C THR A 24 4.16 3.43 2.32
N MET A 25 4.65 4.68 2.23
CA MET A 25 6.07 5.02 2.40
C MET A 25 6.56 4.69 3.82
N LEU A 26 5.83 5.11 4.86
CA LEU A 26 6.13 4.76 6.25
C LEU A 26 6.02 3.25 6.49
N GLY A 27 5.06 2.59 5.84
CA GLY A 27 4.91 1.14 5.85
C GLY A 27 6.16 0.44 5.32
N LEU A 28 6.66 0.83 4.15
CA LEU A 28 7.90 0.29 3.58
C LEU A 28 9.08 0.48 4.54
N VAL A 29 9.31 1.70 5.02
CA VAL A 29 10.41 2.01 5.93
C VAL A 29 10.33 1.14 7.19
N ARG A 30 9.14 1.02 7.80
CA ARG A 30 8.93 0.18 8.98
C ARG A 30 9.25 -1.29 8.71
N LEU A 31 8.82 -1.83 7.57
CA LEU A 31 9.07 -3.23 7.21
C LEU A 31 10.57 -3.50 7.02
N LEU A 32 11.29 -2.58 6.36
CA LEU A 32 12.74 -2.69 6.15
C LEU A 32 13.55 -2.61 7.45
N CYS A 33 13.00 -1.99 8.49
CA CYS A 33 13.61 -1.92 9.82
C CYS A 33 13.22 -3.09 10.74
N GLU A 34 12.18 -3.86 10.43
CA GLU A 34 11.61 -4.88 11.31
C GLU A 34 12.43 -6.19 11.29
N PRO A 35 13.09 -6.57 12.40
CA PRO A 35 13.91 -7.78 12.44
C PRO A 35 13.12 -9.06 12.16
N LYS A 36 11.84 -9.11 12.55
CA LYS A 36 10.99 -10.28 12.29
C LYS A 36 10.73 -10.52 10.79
N ILE A 37 10.93 -9.50 9.96
CA ILE A 37 10.68 -9.54 8.51
C ILE A 37 12.00 -9.63 7.75
N MET A 38 12.97 -8.80 8.10
CA MET A 38 14.24 -8.68 7.38
C MET A 38 15.35 -9.59 7.94
N GLY A 39 15.17 -10.17 9.13
CA GLY A 39 16.20 -10.95 9.81
C GLY A 39 17.48 -10.13 10.01
N GLU A 40 18.62 -10.73 9.67
CA GLU A 40 19.93 -10.07 9.73
C GLU A 40 20.09 -8.94 8.69
N ALA A 41 19.26 -8.90 7.65
CA ALA A 41 19.28 -7.88 6.60
C ALA A 41 18.48 -6.61 6.97
N LYS A 42 18.05 -6.45 8.23
CA LYS A 42 17.33 -5.25 8.67
C LYS A 42 18.16 -3.99 8.43
N LEU A 43 17.49 -2.91 8.04
CA LEU A 43 18.11 -1.63 7.77
C LEU A 43 17.90 -0.66 8.95
N SER A 44 18.81 0.29 9.11
CA SER A 44 18.54 1.46 9.95
C SER A 44 17.46 2.34 9.30
N PRO A 45 16.75 3.19 10.06
CA PRO A 45 15.74 4.09 9.50
C PRO A 45 16.27 4.95 8.34
N THR A 46 17.49 5.46 8.44
CA THR A 46 18.14 6.23 7.37
C THR A 46 18.33 5.39 6.10
N ARG A 47 18.89 4.17 6.23
CA ARG A 47 19.08 3.28 5.08
C ARG A 47 17.76 2.82 4.47
N ALA A 48 16.73 2.60 5.28
CA ALA A 48 15.39 2.28 4.79
C ALA A 48 14.75 3.46 4.03
N LEU A 49 14.98 4.69 4.48
CA LEU A 49 14.55 5.90 3.76
C LEU A 49 15.26 6.05 2.41
N GLU A 50 16.58 5.82 2.36
CA GLU A 50 17.36 5.83 1.10
C GLU A 50 16.81 4.82 0.08
N VAL A 51 16.34 3.65 0.53
CA VAL A 51 15.68 2.66 -0.35
C VAL A 51 14.37 3.23 -0.91
N TYR A 52 13.57 3.91 -0.10
CA TYR A 52 12.35 4.58 -0.57
C TYR A 52 12.69 5.67 -1.59
N GLU A 53 13.67 6.52 -1.32
CA GLU A 53 14.08 7.61 -2.21
C GLU A 53 14.58 7.06 -3.56
N HIS A 54 15.30 5.93 -3.54
CA HIS A 54 15.72 5.25 -4.77
C HIS A 54 14.53 4.72 -5.58
N LEU A 55 13.51 4.16 -4.91
CA LEU A 55 12.29 3.73 -5.59
C LEU A 55 11.52 4.92 -6.17
N GLU A 56 11.37 6.02 -5.42
CA GLU A 56 10.67 7.22 -5.87
C GLU A 56 11.36 7.89 -7.07
N ALA A 57 12.68 7.75 -7.19
CA ALA A 57 13.44 8.26 -8.33
C ALA A 57 13.21 7.46 -9.64
N LEU A 58 12.56 6.30 -9.58
CA LEU A 58 12.20 5.53 -10.78
C LEU A 58 11.08 6.24 -11.56
N PRO A 59 11.16 6.33 -12.90
CA PRO A 59 10.13 6.98 -13.74
C PRO A 59 8.72 6.43 -13.55
N GLU A 60 8.61 5.13 -13.26
CA GLU A 60 7.37 4.40 -13.05
C GLU A 60 6.81 4.54 -11.62
N VAL A 61 7.50 5.23 -10.72
CA VAL A 61 7.06 5.47 -9.35
C VAL A 61 6.73 6.94 -9.16
N GLY A 62 5.79 7.23 -8.27
CA GLY A 62 5.48 8.59 -7.86
C GLY A 62 4.98 8.64 -6.43
N PHE A 63 4.99 9.84 -5.87
CA PHE A 63 4.34 10.15 -4.61
C PHE A 63 3.07 10.95 -4.87
N MET A 64 2.01 10.62 -4.15
CA MET A 64 0.74 11.33 -4.21
C MET A 64 0.36 11.83 -2.81
N ASP A 65 0.17 13.14 -2.71
CA ASP A 65 -0.43 13.77 -1.55
C ASP A 65 -1.89 13.36 -1.40
N GLU A 66 -2.42 13.50 -0.18
CA GLU A 66 -3.81 13.16 0.10
C GLU A 66 -4.78 13.98 -0.78
N PRO A 67 -5.62 13.34 -1.61
CA PRO A 67 -6.61 14.05 -2.40
C PRO A 67 -7.63 14.77 -1.48
N PRO A 68 -8.13 15.96 -1.84
CA PRO A 68 -9.08 16.71 -1.00
C PRO A 68 -10.34 15.93 -0.58
N ALA A 69 -10.78 14.97 -1.40
CA ALA A 69 -11.94 14.13 -1.11
C ALA A 69 -11.66 12.98 -0.12
N CYS A 70 -10.39 12.63 0.12
CA CYS A 70 -10.01 11.50 0.96
C CYS A 70 -10.37 11.71 2.43
N GLY A 71 -9.96 12.83 3.03
CA GLY A 71 -10.23 13.15 4.44
C GLY A 71 -11.73 13.10 4.79
N PRO A 72 -12.62 13.80 4.05
CA PRO A 72 -14.06 13.72 4.27
C PRO A 72 -14.64 12.31 4.10
N ALA A 73 -14.23 11.57 3.07
CA ALA A 73 -14.70 10.20 2.83
C ALA A 73 -14.26 9.24 3.96
N PHE A 74 -13.00 9.35 4.40
CA PHE A 74 -12.46 8.58 5.50
C PHE A 74 -13.20 8.88 6.81
N ALA A 75 -13.42 10.16 7.12
CA ALA A 75 -14.18 10.57 8.31
C ALA A 75 -15.62 10.07 8.29
N ALA A 76 -16.29 10.07 7.13
CA ALA A 76 -17.63 9.51 6.99
C ALA A 76 -17.61 7.99 7.24
N ALA A 77 -16.68 7.27 6.63
CA ALA A 77 -16.57 5.83 6.79
C ALA A 77 -16.23 5.42 8.24
N LEU A 78 -15.37 6.18 8.93
CA LEU A 78 -15.07 5.97 10.35
C LEU A 78 -16.31 6.06 11.24
N ARG A 79 -17.20 7.05 10.99
CA ARG A 79 -18.43 7.22 11.77
C ARG A 79 -19.41 6.07 11.59
N SER A 80 -19.35 5.37 10.45
CA SER A 80 -20.17 4.20 10.15
C SER A 80 -19.53 2.87 10.55
N MET A 81 -18.29 2.89 11.05
CA MET A 81 -17.52 1.69 11.36
C MET A 81 -17.88 1.14 12.75
N ALA A 82 -17.97 -0.19 12.89
CA ALA A 82 -18.18 -0.83 14.19
C ALA A 82 -16.97 -0.63 15.13
N PRO A 83 -17.18 -0.36 16.44
CA PRO A 83 -16.10 -0.04 17.39
C PRO A 83 -14.96 -1.07 17.49
N SER A 84 -15.24 -2.35 17.24
CA SER A 84 -14.26 -3.44 17.28
C SER A 84 -13.33 -3.51 16.05
N SER A 85 -13.48 -2.60 15.09
CA SER A 85 -12.76 -2.63 13.79
C SER A 85 -11.50 -1.78 13.76
N GLY A 86 -10.96 -1.34 14.91
CA GLY A 86 -9.79 -0.45 14.98
C GLY A 86 -8.54 -0.96 14.26
N ARG A 87 -8.41 -2.27 14.06
CA ARG A 87 -7.31 -2.86 13.27
C ARG A 87 -7.37 -2.51 11.77
N LEU A 88 -8.52 -2.09 11.27
CA LEU A 88 -8.78 -1.79 9.85
C LEU A 88 -8.63 -0.30 9.51
N LEU A 89 -8.23 0.56 10.46
CA LEU A 89 -8.18 2.01 10.24
C LEU A 89 -7.26 2.38 9.07
N THR A 90 -6.08 1.77 9.00
CA THR A 90 -5.12 1.99 7.91
C THR A 90 -5.68 1.49 6.59
N ASP A 91 -6.30 0.32 6.56
CA ASP A 91 -6.88 -0.24 5.33
C ASP A 91 -8.05 0.59 4.84
N LEU A 92 -8.90 1.06 5.76
CA LEU A 92 -10.00 1.96 5.45
C LEU A 92 -9.47 3.27 4.84
N TYR A 93 -8.43 3.85 5.43
CA TYR A 93 -7.78 5.04 4.89
C TYR A 93 -7.22 4.79 3.48
N LEU A 94 -6.49 3.70 3.27
CA LEU A 94 -5.91 3.36 1.96
C LEU A 94 -6.99 3.12 0.89
N GLY A 95 -8.13 2.51 1.27
CA GLY A 95 -9.29 2.38 0.41
C GLY A 95 -9.88 3.73 0.01
N CYS A 96 -10.14 4.61 0.98
CA CYS A 96 -10.64 5.96 0.71
C CYS A 96 -9.67 6.79 -0.14
N PHE A 97 -8.36 6.69 0.13
CA PHE A 97 -7.32 7.35 -0.65
C PHE A 97 -7.36 6.89 -2.11
N ALA A 98 -7.34 5.58 -2.34
CA ALA A 98 -7.33 5.03 -3.69
C ALA A 98 -8.60 5.42 -4.47
N GLN A 99 -9.77 5.40 -3.83
CA GLN A 99 -11.00 5.88 -4.46
C GLN A 99 -10.95 7.37 -4.81
N ALA A 100 -10.53 8.22 -3.85
CA ALA A 100 -10.45 9.66 -4.05
C ALA A 100 -9.42 10.05 -5.13
N ALA A 101 -8.34 9.28 -5.25
CA ALA A 101 -7.30 9.46 -6.25
C ALA A 101 -7.62 8.78 -7.61
N GLN A 102 -8.75 8.06 -7.71
CA GLN A 102 -9.10 7.23 -8.87
C GLN A 102 -8.00 6.20 -9.23
N LEU A 103 -7.33 5.67 -8.21
CA LEU A 103 -6.29 4.66 -8.34
C LEU A 103 -6.84 3.25 -8.10
N ARG A 104 -6.19 2.26 -8.72
CA ARG A 104 -6.40 0.85 -8.41
C ARG A 104 -5.48 0.43 -7.29
N LEU A 105 -6.03 -0.14 -6.22
CA LEU A 105 -5.25 -0.75 -5.15
C LEU A 105 -4.81 -2.16 -5.54
N VAL A 106 -3.51 -2.43 -5.43
CA VAL A 106 -2.93 -3.76 -5.67
C VAL A 106 -2.51 -4.33 -4.34
N THR A 107 -3.05 -5.49 -3.95
CA THR A 107 -2.88 -6.02 -2.59
C THR A 107 -2.89 -7.54 -2.55
N PHE A 108 -2.32 -8.13 -1.50
CA PHE A 108 -2.52 -9.54 -1.17
C PHE A 108 -3.72 -9.77 -0.25
N ASP A 109 -4.24 -8.68 0.34
CA ASP A 109 -5.30 -8.76 1.32
C ASP A 109 -6.68 -8.71 0.65
N ARG A 110 -7.41 -9.82 0.79
CA ARG A 110 -8.79 -9.95 0.29
C ARG A 110 -9.75 -8.98 0.98
N ASP A 111 -9.39 -8.49 2.15
CA ASP A 111 -10.24 -7.63 2.96
C ASP A 111 -10.53 -6.29 2.26
N PHE A 112 -9.75 -5.90 1.25
CA PHE A 112 -10.06 -4.72 0.43
C PHE A 112 -11.20 -4.93 -0.57
N GLU A 113 -11.52 -6.17 -0.95
CA GLU A 113 -12.63 -6.47 -1.87
C GLU A 113 -14.00 -6.12 -1.25
N ARG A 114 -14.06 -5.87 0.07
CA ARG A 114 -15.28 -5.45 0.77
C ARG A 114 -15.63 -3.97 0.56
N PHE A 115 -14.70 -3.14 0.08
CA PHE A 115 -14.93 -1.70 -0.13
C PHE A 115 -15.66 -1.45 -1.44
N ALA A 116 -16.95 -1.12 -1.35
CA ALA A 116 -17.77 -0.82 -2.52
C ALA A 116 -17.18 0.32 -3.34
N GLY A 117 -17.04 0.11 -4.66
CA GLY A 117 -16.52 1.10 -5.61
C GLY A 117 -14.99 1.29 -5.57
N LEU A 118 -14.25 0.49 -4.80
CA LEU A 118 -12.79 0.48 -4.86
C LEU A 118 -12.32 -0.42 -6.00
N ALA A 119 -11.50 0.11 -6.90
CA ALA A 119 -10.81 -0.71 -7.88
C ALA A 119 -9.70 -1.51 -7.19
N VAL A 120 -9.85 -2.83 -7.10
CA VAL A 120 -8.88 -3.73 -6.44
C VAL A 120 -8.34 -4.75 -7.43
N LEU A 121 -7.01 -4.92 -7.46
CA LEU A 121 -6.35 -6.08 -8.01
C LEU A 121 -5.76 -6.89 -6.86
N ARG A 122 -6.40 -8.01 -6.51
CA ARG A 122 -5.85 -8.94 -5.52
C ARG A 122 -4.84 -9.87 -6.17
N LEU A 123 -3.60 -9.82 -5.69
CA LEU A 123 -2.56 -10.77 -6.07
C LEU A 123 -2.73 -12.06 -5.28
N SER A 124 -2.68 -13.20 -5.96
CA SER A 124 -2.56 -14.51 -5.35
C SER A 124 -1.11 -14.99 -5.41
N PRO A 125 -0.59 -15.69 -4.38
CA PRO A 125 0.67 -16.42 -4.53
C PRO A 125 0.62 -17.28 -5.79
N ALA A 126 1.68 -17.26 -6.60
CA ALA A 126 1.81 -18.24 -7.67
C ALA A 126 1.68 -19.63 -7.04
N GLY A 127 0.81 -20.47 -7.63
CA GLY A 127 0.63 -21.86 -7.19
C GLY A 127 1.99 -22.54 -7.08
N LYS A 128 2.13 -23.41 -6.07
CA LYS A 128 3.30 -24.30 -5.97
C LYS A 128 3.42 -25.14 -7.23
#